data_AF-A0A554WXG7-F1
#
_entry.id   AF-A0A554WXG7-F1
#
_cell.length_a   1.000
_cell.length_b   1.000
_cell.length_c   1.000
_cell.angle_alpha   90.00
_cell.angle_beta   90.00
_cell.angle_gamma   90.00
#
_symmetry.space_group_name_H-M   'P 1'
#
loop_
_entity.id
_entity.type
_entity.pdbx_description
1 polymer ?
#
loop_
_entity_poly.entity_id
_entity_poly.type
_entity_poly.pdbx_seq_one_letter_code
_entity_poly.pdbx_strand_id
1 'polypeptide(L)'
;MGMKGYGAKPNEKKVKELQQFLLSAEPGTVLQEPGFTSTSWTGGSKVLGNNDIEWEFVAGKGVKMFPGWLSANASEGEGLLPPNQRYMIIGAKKVGKTVRVKALLLPTLI
;
A
#
# COMPACT_ATOMS: atom_id res chain seq x y z
N MET A 1 10.26 -23.94 -13.67
CA MET A 1 9.29 -23.36 -14.64
C MET A 1 8.84 -22.03 -14.08
N GLY A 2 9.28 -20.91 -14.67
CA GLY A 2 9.04 -19.57 -14.14
C GLY A 2 7.57 -19.17 -14.25
N MET A 3 6.95 -18.81 -13.13
CA MET A 3 5.62 -18.22 -13.12
C MET A 3 5.65 -16.97 -14.00
N LYS A 4 4.87 -16.99 -15.09
CA LYS A 4 4.57 -15.79 -15.87
C LYS A 4 3.96 -14.78 -14.91
N GLY A 5 4.62 -13.65 -14.71
CA GLY A 5 4.12 -12.56 -13.88
C GLY A 5 2.73 -12.15 -14.35
N TYR A 6 1.72 -12.45 -13.56
CA TYR A 6 0.38 -11.89 -13.75
C TYR A 6 0.43 -10.43 -13.31
N GLY A 7 0.20 -9.52 -14.25
CA GLY A 7 0.17 -8.08 -14.00
C GLY A 7 0.52 -7.29 -15.27
N ALA A 8 -0.18 -6.18 -15.50
CA ALA A 8 0.25 -5.22 -16.51
C ALA A 8 1.65 -4.71 -16.14
N LYS A 9 2.57 -4.66 -17.11
CA LYS A 9 3.88 -4.02 -16.88
C LYS A 9 3.63 -2.56 -16.45
N PRO A 10 4.11 -2.12 -15.27
CA PRO A 10 3.92 -0.76 -14.82
C PRO A 10 4.46 0.22 -15.86
N ASN A 11 3.70 1.26 -16.19
CA ASN A 11 4.20 2.33 -17.05
C ASN A 11 5.24 3.14 -16.26
N GLU A 12 6.52 3.00 -16.61
CA GLU A 12 7.65 3.62 -15.90
C GLU A 12 7.50 5.14 -15.73
N LYS A 13 6.93 5.83 -16.73
CA LYS A 13 6.69 7.27 -16.65
C LYS A 13 5.68 7.58 -15.55
N LYS A 14 4.55 6.85 -15.50
CA LYS A 14 3.53 7.02 -14.46
C LYS A 14 4.06 6.68 -13.07
N VAL A 15 4.91 5.66 -12.96
CA VAL A 15 5.56 5.31 -11.67
C VAL A 15 6.45 6.44 -11.20
N LYS A 16 7.28 7.03 -12.07
CA LYS A 16 8.12 8.19 -11.72
C LYS A 16 7.31 9.42 -11.35
N GLU A 17 6.23 9.70 -12.07
CA GLU A 17 5.30 10.80 -11.75
C GLU A 17 4.67 10.59 -10.37
N LEU A 18 4.23 9.37 -10.06
CA LEU A 18 3.68 9.02 -8.75
C LEU A 18 4.74 9.13 -7.64
N GLN A 19 5.96 8.64 -7.87
CA GLN A 19 7.07 8.79 -6.92
C GLN A 19 7.37 10.26 -6.62
N GLN A 20 7.39 11.11 -7.65
CA GLN A 20 7.63 12.54 -7.49
C GLN A 20 6.49 13.20 -6.71
N PHE A 21 5.23 12.88 -7.04
CA PHE A 21 4.07 13.33 -6.31
C PHE A 21 4.17 12.98 -4.82
N LEU A 22 4.45 11.72 -4.50
CA LEU A 22 4.54 11.23 -3.12
C LEU A 22 5.66 11.90 -2.33
N LEU A 23 6.81 12.17 -2.96
CA LEU A 23 7.92 12.89 -2.32
C LEU A 23 7.63 14.38 -2.11
N SER A 24 6.77 14.98 -2.94
CA SER A 24 6.34 16.38 -2.81
C SER A 24 5.07 16.57 -1.98
N ALA A 25 4.37 15.48 -1.64
CA ALA A 25 3.10 15.57 -0.94
C ALA A 25 3.31 16.14 0.47
N GLU A 26 2.53 17.17 0.80
CA GLU A 26 2.56 17.75 2.13
C GLU A 26 2.03 16.75 3.18
N PRO A 27 2.66 16.66 4.36
CA PRO A 27 2.08 15.92 5.48
C PRO A 27 0.65 16.38 5.74
N GLY A 28 -0.29 15.43 5.82
CA GLY A 28 -1.72 15.74 5.91
C GLY A 28 -2.48 15.54 4.59
N THR A 29 -1.79 15.33 3.46
CA THR A 29 -2.44 14.99 2.19
C THR A 29 -3.26 13.71 2.34
N VAL A 30 -4.57 13.80 2.05
CA VAL A 30 -5.50 12.67 2.13
C VAL A 30 -5.73 12.08 0.74
N LEU A 31 -5.60 10.77 0.65
CA LEU A 31 -5.92 9.98 -0.53
C LEU A 31 -7.03 8.97 -0.22
N GLN A 32 -7.74 8.56 -1.26
CA GLN A 32 -8.79 7.54 -1.21
C GLN A 32 -8.48 6.44 -2.21
N GLU A 33 -8.45 5.20 -1.74
CA GLU A 33 -8.36 4.03 -2.60
C GLU A 33 -9.77 3.53 -2.91
N PRO A 34 -10.26 3.61 -4.16
CA PRO A 34 -11.60 3.16 -4.52
C PRO A 34 -11.77 1.64 -4.40
N GLY A 35 -10.70 0.87 -4.65
CA GLY A 35 -10.70 -0.58 -4.57
C GLY A 35 -10.41 -1.12 -3.16
N PHE A 36 -10.48 -2.44 -3.01
CA PHE A 36 -9.90 -3.10 -1.85
C PHE A 36 -8.38 -2.97 -1.88
N THR A 37 -7.75 -2.74 -0.72
CA THR A 37 -6.29 -2.71 -0.62
C THR A 37 -5.79 -3.96 0.09
N SER A 38 -5.06 -4.82 -0.62
CA SER A 38 -4.33 -5.94 -0.01
C SER A 38 -3.05 -5.41 0.65
N THR A 39 -2.83 -5.80 1.90
CA THR A 39 -1.71 -5.39 2.76
C THR A 39 -1.13 -6.58 3.51
N SER A 40 0.02 -6.44 4.16
CA SER A 40 0.60 -7.49 4.99
C SER A 40 1.10 -6.95 6.33
N TRP A 41 0.78 -7.66 7.42
CA TRP A 41 1.25 -7.37 8.76
C TRP A 41 2.75 -7.66 8.98
N THR A 42 3.30 -8.56 8.16
CA THR A 42 4.70 -9.01 8.28
C THR A 42 5.60 -8.38 7.23
N GLY A 43 5.06 -7.48 6.40
CA GLY A 43 5.75 -6.85 5.27
C GLY A 43 5.71 -7.67 3.98
N GLY A 44 5.16 -8.89 3.99
CA GLY A 44 4.89 -9.68 2.79
C GLY A 44 6.12 -9.88 1.90
N SER A 45 7.25 -10.28 2.49
CA SER A 45 8.57 -10.20 1.85
C SER A 45 8.70 -10.90 0.50
N LYS A 46 7.87 -11.91 0.20
CA LYS A 46 7.88 -12.60 -1.11
C LYS A 46 6.99 -11.93 -2.15
N VAL A 47 5.87 -11.32 -1.74
CA VAL A 47 4.88 -10.72 -2.66
C VAL A 47 5.08 -9.21 -2.83
N LEU A 48 5.42 -8.51 -1.74
CA LEU A 48 5.53 -7.04 -1.69
C LEU A 48 6.98 -6.53 -1.72
N GLY A 49 7.98 -7.41 -1.68
CA GLY A 49 9.39 -7.04 -1.73
C GLY A 49 9.82 -6.43 -3.06
N ASN A 50 10.82 -5.53 -3.02
CA ASN A 50 11.47 -4.90 -4.18
C ASN A 50 10.57 -4.00 -5.06
N ASN A 51 9.42 -3.56 -4.55
CA ASN A 51 8.58 -2.58 -5.23
C ASN A 51 9.25 -1.19 -5.27
N ASP A 52 8.96 -0.42 -6.32
CA ASP A 52 9.45 0.96 -6.47
C ASP A 52 8.78 1.94 -5.49
N ILE A 53 7.63 1.53 -4.94
CA ILE A 53 6.89 2.26 -3.91
C ILE A 53 6.46 1.25 -2.84
N GLU A 54 6.78 1.55 -1.59
CA GLU A 54 6.40 0.76 -0.42
C GLU A 54 5.55 1.63 0.51
N TRP A 55 4.39 1.11 0.93
CA TRP A 55 3.47 1.78 1.85
C TRP A 55 3.54 1.14 3.23
N GLU A 56 3.79 1.95 4.25
CA GLU A 56 3.67 1.59 5.66
C GLU A 56 2.41 2.26 6.22
N PHE A 57 1.35 1.45 6.40
CA PHE A 57 0.10 1.91 6.98
C PHE A 57 0.10 1.75 8.49
N VAL A 58 -0.22 2.82 9.20
CA VAL A 58 -0.54 2.79 10.63
C VAL A 58 -2.05 2.71 10.77
N ALA A 59 -2.55 1.64 11.41
CA ALA A 59 -3.96 1.44 11.67
C ALA A 59 -4.31 1.87 13.10
N GLY A 60 -5.22 2.83 13.25
CA GLY A 60 -5.83 3.15 14.54
C GLY A 60 -6.84 2.09 14.98
N LYS A 61 -7.17 2.06 16.28
CA LYS A 61 -8.27 1.22 16.79
C LYS A 61 -9.57 1.58 16.05
N GLY A 62 -10.28 0.57 15.56
CA GLY A 62 -11.57 0.74 14.86
C GLY A 62 -11.46 0.86 13.35
N VAL A 63 -10.26 0.88 12.77
CA VAL A 63 -10.09 0.69 11.32
C VAL A 63 -10.58 -0.71 10.95
N LYS A 64 -11.45 -0.79 9.95
CA LYS A 64 -11.97 -2.06 9.44
C LYS A 64 -10.92 -2.73 8.56
N MET A 65 -10.69 -4.00 8.81
CA MET A 65 -9.81 -4.83 7.99
C MET A 65 -10.34 -6.26 7.99
N PHE A 66 -10.49 -6.83 6.80
CA PHE A 66 -10.89 -8.22 6.66
C PHE A 66 -9.68 -9.14 6.89
N PRO A 67 -9.91 -10.28 7.56
CA PRO A 67 -8.83 -11.11 8.05
C PRO A 67 -8.25 -12.00 6.92
N GLY A 68 -6.92 -12.10 6.87
CA GLY A 68 -6.18 -12.76 5.77
C GLY A 68 -6.33 -14.26 5.63
N TRP A 69 -6.96 -14.97 6.56
CA TRP A 69 -7.25 -16.41 6.41
C TRP A 69 -8.26 -16.71 5.28
N LEU A 70 -8.98 -15.69 4.81
CA LEU A 70 -9.78 -15.76 3.59
C LEU A 70 -8.96 -15.54 2.31
N SER A 71 -7.67 -15.19 2.43
CA SER A 71 -6.79 -14.98 1.30
C SER A 71 -6.00 -16.23 0.91
N ALA A 72 -5.69 -16.35 -0.38
CA ALA A 72 -4.75 -17.32 -0.93
C ALA A 72 -3.33 -17.22 -0.33
N ASN A 73 -2.94 -16.05 0.20
CA ASN A 73 -1.61 -15.80 0.78
C ASN A 73 -1.66 -15.58 2.31
N ALA A 74 -2.56 -16.28 3.01
CA ALA A 74 -2.73 -16.17 4.46
C ALA A 74 -1.42 -16.30 5.27
N SER A 75 -0.46 -17.11 4.80
CA SER A 75 0.84 -17.32 5.46
C SER A 75 1.76 -16.11 5.46
N GLU A 76 1.48 -15.07 4.66
CA GLU A 76 2.21 -13.80 4.67
C GLU A 76 1.58 -12.76 5.59
N GLY A 77 0.57 -13.14 6.38
CA GLY A 77 -0.15 -12.23 7.26
C GLY A 77 -0.92 -11.17 6.47
N GLU A 78 -1.59 -11.58 5.39
CA GLU A 78 -2.39 -10.66 4.58
C GLU A 78 -3.52 -10.02 5.40
N GLY A 79 -3.82 -8.76 5.09
CA GLY A 79 -4.97 -8.03 5.59
C GLY A 79 -5.60 -7.26 4.44
N LEU A 80 -6.93 -7.28 4.35
CA LEU A 80 -7.64 -6.62 3.25
C LEU A 80 -8.41 -5.41 3.80
N LEU A 81 -8.05 -4.21 3.34
CA LEU A 81 -8.78 -2.99 3.65
C LEU A 81 -10.02 -2.88 2.75
N PRO A 82 -11.14 -2.37 3.27
CA PRO A 82 -12.37 -2.19 2.50
C PRO A 82 -12.19 -1.18 1.36
N PRO A 83 -13.09 -1.17 0.37
CA PRO A 83 -13.11 -0.14 -0.66
C PRO A 83 -13.40 1.24 -0.07
N ASN A 84 -12.96 2.28 -0.79
CA ASN A 84 -13.05 3.68 -0.38
C ASN A 84 -12.30 3.99 0.93
N GLN A 85 -11.30 3.16 1.27
CA GLN A 85 -10.45 3.41 2.41
C GLN A 85 -9.64 4.69 2.18
N ARG A 86 -9.72 5.61 3.15
CA ARG A 86 -8.94 6.85 3.13
C ARG A 86 -7.72 6.73 4.00
N TYR A 87 -6.64 7.38 3.59
CA TYR A 87 -5.42 7.46 4.37
C TYR A 87 -4.74 8.80 4.19
N MET A 88 -4.06 9.22 5.25
CA MET A 88 -3.35 10.49 5.30
C MET A 88 -1.86 10.23 5.25
N ILE A 89 -1.17 10.86 4.30
CA ILE A 89 0.29 10.79 4.21
C ILE A 89 0.89 11.54 5.41
N ILE A 90 1.71 10.83 6.19
CA ILE A 90 2.49 11.41 7.30
C ILE A 90 3.86 11.88 6.77
N GLY A 91 4.42 11.14 5.83
CA GLY A 91 5.65 11.51 5.15
C GLY A 91 6.11 10.47 4.15
N ALA A 92 6.98 10.87 3.25
CA ALA A 92 7.61 9.99 2.28
C ALA A 92 9.12 10.23 2.25
N LYS A 93 9.89 9.16 2.00
CA LYS A 93 11.34 9.25 1.83
C LYS A 93 11.83 8.29 0.77
N LYS A 94 12.91 8.67 0.09
CA LYS A 94 13.60 7.81 -0.87
C LYS A 94 14.63 6.95 -0.14
N VAL A 95 14.61 5.64 -0.38
CA VAL A 95 15.57 4.66 0.14
C VAL A 95 16.09 3.85 -1.06
N GLY A 96 17.26 4.23 -1.57
CA GLY A 96 17.78 3.68 -2.83
C GLY A 96 16.86 4.02 -4.00
N LYS A 97 16.32 2.99 -4.67
CA LYS A 97 15.36 3.15 -5.77
C LYS A 97 13.89 3.23 -5.32
N THR A 98 13.61 2.89 -4.07
CA THR A 98 12.25 2.76 -3.54
C THR A 98 11.82 4.02 -2.82
N VAL A 99 10.59 4.47 -3.04
CA VAL A 99 9.94 5.50 -2.21
C VAL A 99 9.14 4.80 -1.12
N ARG A 100 9.51 5.04 0.13
CA ARG A 100 8.78 4.56 1.30
C ARG A 100 7.84 5.64 1.79
N VAL A 101 6.55 5.34 1.80
CA VAL A 101 5.49 6.25 2.24
C VAL A 101 4.92 5.74 3.56
N LYS A 102 4.88 6.62 4.56
CA LYS A 102 4.20 6.35 5.82
C LYS A 102 2.84 7.05 5.80
N ALA A 103 1.77 6.30 6.06
CA ALA A 103 0.42 6.82 6.03
C ALA A 103 -0.41 6.33 7.22
N LEU A 104 -1.33 7.17 7.70
CA LEU A 104 -2.31 6.83 8.72
C LEU A 104 -3.63 6.43 8.06
N LEU A 105 -4.14 5.25 8.36
CA LEU A 105 -5.49 4.85 7.93
C LEU A 105 -6.53 5.67 8.69
N LEU A 106 -7.42 6.33 7.95
CA LEU A 106 -8.52 7.10 8.52
C LEU A 106 -9.74 6.19 8.72
N PRO A 107 -10.62 6.47 9.70
CA PRO A 107 -11.87 5.72 9.84
C PRO A 107 -12.68 5.74 8.55
N THR A 108 -13.18 4.56 8.15
CA THR A 108 -14.15 4.44 7.07
C THR A 108 -15.44 5.13 7.51
N LEU A 109 -15.85 6.18 6.79
CA LEU A 109 -17.16 6.78 7.02
C LEU A 109 -18.21 5.78 6.52
N ILE A 110 -19.18 5.47 7.38
CA ILE A 110 -20.33 4.61 7.07
C ILE A 110 -21.42 5.50 6.50
#